data_AF-A0A919ANV6-F1
#
_entry.id   AF-A0A919ANV6-F1
#
_cell.length_a   1.000
_cell.length_b   1.000
_cell.length_c   1.000
_cell.angle_alpha   90.00
_cell.angle_beta   90.00
_cell.angle_gamma   90.00
#
_symmetry.space_group_name_H-M   'P 1'
#
loop_
_entity.id
_entity.type
_entity.pdbx_description
1 polymer ?
#
loop_
_entity_poly.entity_id
_entity_poly.type
_entity_poly.pdbx_seq_one_letter_code
_entity_poly.pdbx_strand_id
1 'polypeptide(L)'
;MLSSARSPRPAHAAAHRTATAWPDPALVVTHVDTTDPVAFITIDDGWNHDPAAQKPLLDRQVPASLFLLPGAYSYDPEYFHTLLDHGRSRAENHTVDHPDLTTLDAAGQKAEICGARDQDLAEFGDSPLLMRPPYGAYDDTTRTTARACGVEAVVTWTYDLTTWTNPVLVPRLKPGDIVLLHFNGTVEQDLRRVLDAAAAAGLKPAPLRDHIGG
;
A
#
# COMPACT_ATOMS: atom_id res chain seq x y z
N MET A 1 -26.48 -44.07 -62.89
CA MET A 1 -27.03 -43.07 -61.97
C MET A 1 -25.97 -42.78 -60.92
N LEU A 2 -25.40 -41.57 -60.94
CA LEU A 2 -24.32 -41.16 -60.04
C LEU A 2 -24.89 -40.93 -58.63
N SER A 3 -24.33 -41.57 -57.61
CA SER A 3 -24.68 -41.32 -56.20
C SER A 3 -23.51 -40.62 -55.51
N SER A 4 -23.82 -39.45 -54.95
CA SER A 4 -22.91 -38.45 -54.41
C SER A 4 -22.25 -38.90 -53.10
N ALA A 5 -20.96 -38.59 -52.98
CA ALA A 5 -20.17 -38.72 -51.76
C ALA A 5 -20.66 -37.79 -50.64
N ARG A 6 -20.50 -38.23 -49.39
CA ARG A 6 -20.51 -37.37 -48.19
C ARG A 6 -19.27 -37.69 -47.36
N SER A 7 -18.34 -36.74 -47.28
CA SER A 7 -17.19 -36.79 -46.38
C SER A 7 -17.63 -36.55 -44.93
N PRO A 8 -17.06 -37.23 -43.92
CA PRO A 8 -17.30 -36.92 -42.52
C PRO A 8 -16.56 -35.63 -42.12
N ARG A 9 -17.24 -34.77 -41.37
CA ARG A 9 -16.64 -33.57 -40.74
C ARG A 9 -15.68 -33.99 -39.62
N PRO A 10 -14.56 -33.28 -39.41
CA PRO A 10 -13.70 -33.54 -38.27
C PRO A 10 -14.42 -33.08 -36.99
N ALA A 11 -14.43 -33.94 -35.97
CA ALA A 11 -14.83 -33.54 -34.63
C ALA A 11 -13.79 -32.54 -34.10
N HIS A 12 -14.21 -31.30 -33.83
CA HIS A 12 -13.40 -30.36 -33.08
C HIS A 12 -13.22 -30.92 -31.66
N ALA A 13 -12.03 -31.42 -31.36
CA ALA A 13 -11.62 -31.65 -29.98
C ALA A 13 -11.61 -30.29 -29.27
N ALA A 14 -12.53 -30.11 -28.32
CA ALA A 14 -12.54 -28.93 -27.48
C ALA A 14 -11.24 -28.90 -26.68
N ALA A 15 -10.42 -27.88 -26.89
CA ALA A 15 -9.27 -27.61 -26.04
C ALA A 15 -9.80 -27.40 -24.61
N HIS A 16 -9.39 -28.29 -23.69
CA HIS A 16 -9.58 -28.06 -22.27
C HIS A 16 -8.87 -26.75 -21.92
N ARG A 17 -9.64 -25.69 -21.69
CA ARG A 17 -9.17 -24.50 -21.01
C ARG A 17 -8.73 -24.97 -19.63
N THR A 18 -7.42 -25.07 -19.43
CA THR A 18 -6.84 -25.15 -18.10
C THR A 18 -7.38 -23.97 -17.31
N ALA A 19 -8.12 -24.25 -16.23
CA ALA A 19 -8.47 -23.24 -15.25
C ALA A 19 -7.17 -22.52 -14.89
N THR A 20 -7.11 -21.21 -15.14
CA THR A 20 -6.01 -20.36 -14.69
C THR A 20 -5.87 -20.58 -13.19
N ALA A 21 -4.71 -21.09 -12.76
CA ALA A 21 -4.37 -21.12 -11.35
C ALA A 21 -4.63 -19.73 -10.77
N TRP A 22 -5.23 -19.68 -9.58
CA TRP A 22 -5.38 -18.42 -8.86
C TRP A 22 -3.99 -17.76 -8.73
N PRO A 23 -3.88 -16.44 -8.88
CA PRO A 23 -2.59 -15.79 -8.75
C PRO A 23 -2.04 -16.06 -7.34
N ASP A 24 -0.73 -16.28 -7.23
CA ASP A 24 -0.09 -16.53 -5.94
C ASP A 24 -0.43 -15.43 -4.94
N PRO A 25 -0.70 -15.74 -3.66
CA PRO A 25 -1.03 -14.73 -2.66
C PRO A 25 0.00 -13.62 -2.61
N ALA A 26 -0.44 -12.37 -2.43
CA ALA A 26 0.47 -11.24 -2.32
C ALA A 26 1.54 -11.48 -1.24
N LEU A 27 2.76 -11.02 -1.54
CA LEU A 27 3.87 -11.07 -0.60
C LEU A 27 3.56 -10.18 0.61
N VAL A 28 4.10 -10.55 1.77
CA VAL A 28 4.05 -9.69 2.95
C VAL A 28 5.43 -9.11 3.19
N VAL A 29 5.51 -7.77 3.26
CA VAL A 29 6.77 -7.04 3.46
C VAL A 29 6.69 -6.24 4.75
N THR A 30 7.46 -6.69 5.75
CA THR A 30 7.61 -6.02 7.05
C THR A 30 8.90 -5.19 7.13
N HIS A 31 9.88 -5.59 6.32
CA HIS A 31 11.22 -5.03 6.18
C HIS A 31 11.68 -5.35 4.75
N VAL A 32 12.44 -4.45 4.13
CA VAL A 32 12.99 -4.65 2.79
C VAL A 32 14.42 -5.17 2.90
N ASP A 33 14.72 -6.35 2.34
CA ASP A 33 16.08 -6.87 2.28
C ASP A 33 16.92 -6.05 1.29
N THR A 34 17.65 -5.06 1.80
CA THR A 34 18.52 -4.20 1.01
C THR A 34 19.79 -3.82 1.77
N THR A 35 20.87 -3.64 1.03
CA THR A 35 22.11 -3.04 1.54
C THR A 35 22.16 -1.53 1.35
N ASP A 36 21.22 -0.95 0.62
CA ASP A 36 21.16 0.50 0.42
C ASP A 36 20.91 1.19 1.75
N PRO A 37 21.57 2.33 2.03
CA PRO A 37 21.44 3.02 3.31
C PRO A 37 20.11 3.81 3.35
N VAL A 38 18.99 3.10 3.34
CA VAL A 38 17.64 3.66 3.24
C VAL A 38 16.70 3.12 4.31
N ALA A 39 15.71 3.93 4.68
CA ALA A 39 14.56 3.53 5.46
C ALA A 39 13.29 4.05 4.77
N PHE A 40 12.16 3.41 5.02
CA PHE A 40 10.91 3.69 4.33
C PHE A 40 9.92 4.33 5.28
N ILE A 41 9.56 5.58 5.00
CA ILE A 41 8.61 6.34 5.80
C ILE A 41 7.21 6.07 5.28
N THR A 42 6.34 5.58 6.15
CA THR A 42 4.94 5.28 5.81
C THR A 42 4.00 5.95 6.79
N ILE A 43 2.83 6.40 6.32
CA ILE A 43 1.86 7.14 7.14
C ILE A 43 0.45 6.67 6.81
N ASP A 44 -0.32 6.30 7.84
CA ASP A 44 -1.65 5.69 7.70
C ASP A 44 -2.81 6.67 7.96
N ASP A 45 -4.00 6.25 7.53
CA ASP A 45 -5.34 6.82 7.69
C ASP A 45 -5.65 8.06 6.87
N GLY A 46 -4.88 9.13 7.08
CA GLY A 46 -5.08 10.43 6.45
C GLY A 46 -5.85 11.48 7.28
N TRP A 47 -6.51 11.15 8.39
CA TRP A 47 -7.51 12.06 9.01
C TRP A 47 -7.02 13.43 9.51
N ASN A 48 -5.72 13.65 9.74
CA ASN A 48 -5.19 14.97 10.12
C ASN A 48 -4.65 15.74 8.91
N HIS A 49 -5.31 16.83 8.54
CA HIS A 49 -4.92 17.70 7.42
C HIS A 49 -4.30 19.04 7.85
N ASP A 50 -3.68 19.11 9.04
CA ASP A 50 -2.94 20.31 9.44
C ASP A 50 -1.82 20.60 8.41
N PRO A 51 -1.79 21.77 7.76
CA PRO A 51 -0.72 22.12 6.83
C PRO A 51 0.69 22.06 7.45
N ALA A 52 0.82 22.18 8.77
CA ALA A 52 2.09 22.00 9.46
C ALA A 52 2.62 20.56 9.35
N ALA A 53 1.73 19.57 9.34
CA ALA A 53 2.07 18.14 9.23
C ALA A 53 2.73 17.76 7.90
N GLN A 54 2.37 18.41 6.80
CA GLN A 54 2.97 18.14 5.48
C GLN A 54 4.29 18.88 5.23
N LYS A 55 4.59 19.95 5.98
CA LYS A 55 5.81 20.75 5.79
C LYS A 55 7.10 19.93 5.82
N PRO A 56 7.33 19.03 6.80
CA PRO A 56 8.55 18.21 6.81
C PRO A 56 8.73 17.37 5.54
N LEU A 57 7.63 16.90 4.94
CA LEU A 57 7.66 16.09 3.71
C LEU A 57 7.98 16.98 2.50
N LEU A 58 7.30 18.12 2.37
CA LEU A 58 7.45 19.03 1.22
C LEU A 58 8.80 19.77 1.23
N ASP A 59 9.16 20.39 2.36
CA ASP A 59 10.36 21.24 2.47
C ASP A 59 11.65 20.43 2.27
N ARG A 60 11.66 19.16 2.71
CA ARG A 60 12.82 18.27 2.60
C ARG A 60 12.71 17.28 1.45
N GLN A 61 11.63 17.33 0.66
CA GLN A 61 11.35 16.40 -0.44
C GLN A 61 11.50 14.93 0.00
N VAL A 62 10.87 14.58 1.12
CA VAL A 62 10.92 13.23 1.70
C VAL A 62 10.00 12.30 0.90
N PRO A 63 10.51 11.19 0.33
CA PRO A 63 9.66 10.13 -0.18
C PRO A 63 8.91 9.44 0.96
N ALA A 64 7.59 9.30 0.81
CA ALA A 64 6.75 8.60 1.78
C ALA A 64 5.63 7.83 1.06
N SER A 65 5.29 6.66 1.59
CA SER A 65 4.07 5.93 1.18
C SER A 65 2.94 6.27 2.14
N LEU A 66 1.87 6.84 1.62
CA LEU A 66 0.70 7.26 2.39
C LEU A 66 -0.38 6.20 2.21
N PHE A 67 -0.65 5.37 3.21
CA PHE A 67 -1.74 4.40 3.19
C PHE A 67 -3.02 5.13 3.60
N LEU A 68 -3.77 5.61 2.60
CA LEU A 68 -4.88 6.53 2.81
C LEU A 68 -6.22 5.80 2.81
N LEU A 69 -7.16 6.32 3.59
CA LEU A 69 -8.57 5.96 3.52
C LEU A 69 -9.30 6.90 2.55
N PRO A 70 -10.16 6.38 1.66
CA PRO A 70 -10.98 7.22 0.79
C PRO A 70 -11.80 8.29 1.48
N GLY A 71 -12.37 7.97 2.65
CA GLY A 71 -13.10 8.94 3.46
C GLY A 71 -12.24 10.12 3.94
N ALA A 72 -10.95 9.89 4.21
CA ALA A 72 -10.06 10.93 4.69
C ALA A 72 -9.69 11.91 3.57
N TYR A 73 -9.19 11.42 2.43
CA TYR A 73 -8.83 12.34 1.34
C TYR A 73 -10.05 12.99 0.68
N SER A 74 -11.23 12.36 0.70
CA SER A 74 -12.45 13.00 0.18
C SER A 74 -12.90 14.21 1.03
N TYR A 75 -12.46 14.29 2.29
CA TYR A 75 -12.76 15.42 3.16
C TYR A 75 -11.93 16.67 2.81
N ASP A 76 -10.67 16.48 2.40
CA ASP A 76 -9.78 17.55 1.95
C ASP A 76 -8.82 17.03 0.85
N PRO A 77 -9.30 16.92 -0.41
CA PRO A 77 -8.51 16.32 -1.47
C PRO A 77 -7.26 17.15 -1.81
N GLU A 78 -7.35 18.48 -1.69
CA GLU A 78 -6.24 19.39 -2.01
C GLU A 78 -5.03 19.18 -1.09
N TYR A 79 -5.26 18.79 0.17
CA TYR A 79 -4.19 18.44 1.09
C TYR A 79 -3.31 17.32 0.53
N PHE A 80 -3.94 16.26 0.01
CA PHE A 80 -3.21 15.11 -0.56
C PHE A 80 -2.68 15.39 -1.95
N HIS A 81 -3.41 16.11 -2.82
CA HIS A 81 -2.87 16.57 -4.11
C HIS A 81 -1.58 17.37 -3.91
N THR A 82 -1.53 18.26 -2.90
CA THR A 82 -0.30 18.99 -2.56
C THR A 82 0.88 18.05 -2.25
N LEU A 83 0.65 17.00 -1.43
CA LEU A 83 1.67 16.02 -1.06
C LEU A 83 2.14 15.18 -2.26
N LEU A 84 1.22 14.81 -3.15
CA LEU A 84 1.48 13.92 -4.28
C LEU A 84 2.09 14.65 -5.49
N ASP A 85 1.61 15.86 -5.79
CA ASP A 85 2.02 16.65 -6.97
C ASP A 85 3.25 17.52 -6.72
N HIS A 86 3.45 17.98 -5.48
CA HIS A 86 4.56 18.89 -5.12
C HIS A 86 5.57 18.27 -4.16
N GLY A 87 5.28 17.07 -3.64
CA GLY A 87 6.17 16.28 -2.82
C GLY A 87 6.76 15.08 -3.54
N ARG A 88 7.28 14.14 -2.74
CA ARG A 88 7.72 12.82 -3.20
C ARG A 88 6.88 11.70 -2.59
N SER A 89 5.71 12.04 -2.09
CA SER A 89 4.77 11.09 -1.51
C SER A 89 4.03 10.30 -2.60
N ARG A 90 3.51 9.13 -2.25
CA ARG A 90 2.63 8.31 -3.08
C ARG A 90 1.47 7.77 -2.24
N ALA A 91 0.27 7.77 -2.81
CA ALA A 91 -0.90 7.17 -2.18
C ALA A 91 -0.86 5.64 -2.35
N GLU A 92 -1.23 4.92 -1.30
CA GLU A 92 -1.32 3.47 -1.22
C GLU A 92 -2.62 3.09 -0.52
N ASN A 93 -3.01 1.82 -0.68
CA ASN A 93 -4.32 1.34 -0.27
C ASN A 93 -4.38 1.02 1.23
N HIS A 94 -5.32 1.63 1.94
CA HIS A 94 -5.61 1.31 3.34
C HIS A 94 -7.04 0.82 3.59
N THR A 95 -7.65 0.16 2.60
CA THR A 95 -9.08 -0.22 2.56
C THR A 95 -10.03 0.97 2.45
N VAL A 96 -11.34 0.71 2.30
CA VAL A 96 -12.33 1.78 2.17
C VAL A 96 -12.69 2.33 3.56
N ASP A 97 -13.10 1.44 4.46
CA ASP A 97 -13.73 1.81 5.73
C ASP A 97 -12.91 1.40 6.98
N HIS A 98 -11.65 0.98 6.78
CA HIS A 98 -10.74 0.55 7.84
C HIS A 98 -11.23 -0.64 8.71
N PRO A 99 -11.87 -1.71 8.15
CA PRO A 99 -12.25 -2.87 8.95
C PRO A 99 -11.06 -3.81 9.20
N ASP A 100 -11.15 -4.61 10.27
CA ASP A 100 -10.32 -5.82 10.38
C ASP A 100 -10.72 -6.81 9.28
N LEU A 101 -9.90 -6.91 8.24
CA LEU A 101 -10.15 -7.74 7.07
C LEU A 101 -10.34 -9.22 7.43
N THR A 102 -9.71 -9.70 8.51
CA THR A 102 -9.82 -11.10 8.95
C THR A 102 -11.20 -11.46 9.49
N THR A 103 -12.02 -10.46 9.80
CA THR A 103 -13.41 -10.63 10.23
C THR A 103 -14.40 -10.69 9.07
N LEU A 104 -13.93 -10.40 7.85
CA LEU A 104 -14.74 -10.37 6.64
C LEU A 104 -14.53 -11.63 5.79
N ASP A 105 -15.55 -12.00 5.02
CA ASP A 105 -15.39 -13.01 3.97
C ASP A 105 -14.65 -12.43 2.75
N ALA A 106 -14.30 -13.29 1.79
CA ALA A 106 -13.55 -12.88 0.60
C ALA A 106 -14.26 -11.79 -0.23
N ALA A 107 -15.60 -11.75 -0.22
CA ALA A 107 -16.36 -10.74 -0.94
C ALA A 107 -16.27 -9.38 -0.23
N GLY A 108 -16.37 -9.37 1.10
CA GLY A 108 -16.16 -8.18 1.93
C GLY A 108 -14.74 -7.64 1.80
N GLN A 109 -13.73 -8.50 1.93
CA GLN A 109 -12.34 -8.09 1.73
C GLN A 109 -12.10 -7.54 0.32
N LYS A 110 -12.74 -8.11 -0.71
CA LYS A 110 -12.63 -7.59 -2.08
C LYS A 110 -13.26 -6.22 -2.22
N ALA A 111 -14.42 -5.98 -1.60
CA ALA A 111 -15.08 -4.68 -1.63
C ALA A 111 -14.19 -3.60 -1.01
N GLU A 112 -13.55 -3.91 0.11
CA GLU A 112 -12.59 -3.03 0.77
C GLU A 112 -11.34 -2.77 -0.07
N ILE A 113 -10.67 -3.82 -0.55
CA ILE A 113 -9.37 -3.66 -1.20
C ILE A 113 -9.52 -3.12 -2.62
N CYS A 114 -10.36 -3.74 -3.46
CA CYS A 114 -10.57 -3.28 -4.82
C CYS A 114 -11.31 -1.94 -4.85
N GLY A 115 -12.24 -1.71 -3.91
CA GLY A 115 -12.97 -0.45 -3.82
C GLY A 115 -12.07 0.73 -3.46
N ALA A 116 -11.12 0.55 -2.56
CA ALA A 116 -10.12 1.60 -2.26
C ALA A 116 -9.22 1.85 -3.47
N ARG A 117 -8.71 0.80 -4.13
CA ARG A 117 -7.92 0.94 -5.36
C ARG A 117 -8.64 1.75 -6.44
N ASP A 118 -9.92 1.45 -6.68
CA ASP A 118 -10.69 2.13 -7.72
C ASP A 118 -10.94 3.60 -7.37
N GLN A 119 -11.11 3.93 -6.09
CA GLN A 119 -11.24 5.30 -5.64
C GLN A 119 -9.90 6.06 -5.69
N ASP A 120 -8.78 5.44 -5.29
CA ASP A 120 -7.44 6.02 -5.38
C ASP A 120 -7.08 6.33 -6.84
N LEU A 121 -7.35 5.40 -7.76
CA LEU A 121 -7.11 5.60 -9.19
C LEU A 121 -8.00 6.72 -9.76
N ALA A 122 -9.25 6.82 -9.31
CA ALA A 122 -10.16 7.86 -9.77
C ALA A 122 -9.77 9.26 -9.24
N GLU A 123 -9.30 9.35 -8.00
CA GLU A 123 -8.92 10.60 -7.35
C GLU A 123 -7.54 11.10 -7.81
N PHE A 124 -6.53 10.22 -7.79
CA PHE A 124 -5.13 10.61 -8.00
C PHE A 124 -4.58 10.22 -9.38
N GLY A 125 -5.33 9.45 -10.18
CA GLY A 125 -4.86 8.98 -11.49
C GLY A 125 -3.76 7.92 -11.44
N ASP A 126 -3.37 7.46 -10.24
CA ASP A 126 -2.39 6.41 -10.01
C ASP A 126 -3.01 5.28 -9.17
N SER A 127 -2.85 4.04 -9.60
CA SER A 127 -3.40 2.89 -8.87
C SER A 127 -2.42 2.48 -7.77
N PRO A 128 -2.89 2.21 -6.54
CA PRO A 128 -2.03 1.68 -5.49
C PRO A 128 -1.45 0.32 -5.88
N LEU A 129 -0.15 0.14 -5.65
CA LEU A 129 0.54 -1.15 -5.82
C LEU A 129 0.77 -1.83 -4.48
N LEU A 130 0.79 -1.06 -3.40
CA LEU A 130 0.94 -1.56 -2.05
C LEU A 130 -0.39 -1.43 -1.31
N MET A 131 -0.65 -2.35 -0.39
CA MET A 131 -1.74 -2.20 0.57
C MET A 131 -1.25 -2.47 1.97
N ARG A 132 -1.75 -1.73 2.95
CA ARG A 132 -1.54 -2.03 4.38
C ARG A 132 -2.88 -2.41 4.99
N PRO A 133 -3.00 -3.58 5.65
CA PRO A 133 -4.26 -3.97 6.24
C PRO A 133 -4.45 -3.17 7.52
N PRO A 134 -5.67 -2.67 7.80
CA PRO A 134 -6.00 -2.09 9.10
C PRO A 134 -5.52 -2.98 10.25
N TYR A 135 -4.93 -2.34 11.26
CA TYR A 135 -4.36 -3.01 12.44
C TYR A 135 -3.19 -3.97 12.15
N GLY A 136 -2.69 -4.05 10.91
CA GLY A 136 -1.73 -5.06 10.48
C GLY A 136 -2.31 -6.47 10.40
N ALA A 137 -3.64 -6.63 10.48
CA ALA A 137 -4.32 -7.92 10.53
C ALA A 137 -4.60 -8.46 9.13
N TYR A 138 -4.03 -9.62 8.80
CA TYR A 138 -4.25 -10.29 7.52
C TYR A 138 -4.23 -11.80 7.66
N ASP A 139 -4.88 -12.49 6.73
CA ASP A 139 -4.80 -13.94 6.53
C ASP A 139 -4.50 -14.29 5.06
N ASP A 140 -4.55 -15.59 4.72
CA ASP A 140 -4.34 -16.03 3.34
C ASP A 140 -5.45 -15.57 2.39
N THR A 141 -6.67 -15.37 2.91
CA THR A 141 -7.78 -14.78 2.13
C THR A 141 -7.45 -13.33 1.78
N THR A 142 -6.91 -12.56 2.72
CA THR A 142 -6.46 -11.18 2.50
C THR A 142 -5.39 -11.11 1.44
N ARG A 143 -4.34 -11.94 1.55
CA ARG A 143 -3.23 -11.93 0.60
C ARG A 143 -3.68 -12.32 -0.82
N THR A 144 -4.55 -13.32 -0.93
CA THR A 144 -5.08 -13.78 -2.22
C THR A 144 -6.00 -12.72 -2.84
N THR A 145 -6.86 -12.12 -2.02
CA THR A 145 -7.80 -11.06 -2.46
C THR A 145 -7.05 -9.80 -2.87
N ALA A 146 -6.05 -9.38 -2.09
CA ALA A 146 -5.17 -8.26 -2.42
C ALA A 146 -4.49 -8.46 -3.78
N ARG A 147 -3.91 -9.64 -4.02
CA ARG A 147 -3.32 -9.98 -5.32
C ARG A 147 -4.35 -9.89 -6.45
N ALA A 148 -5.55 -10.43 -6.25
CA ALA A 148 -6.62 -10.36 -7.23
C ALA A 148 -7.10 -8.93 -7.52
N CYS A 149 -6.91 -8.01 -6.56
CA CYS A 149 -7.15 -6.58 -6.72
C CYS A 149 -5.96 -5.82 -7.33
N GLY A 150 -4.85 -6.49 -7.68
CA GLY A 150 -3.69 -5.84 -8.32
C GLY A 150 -2.62 -5.35 -7.36
N VAL A 151 -2.72 -5.71 -6.07
CA VAL A 151 -1.68 -5.42 -5.08
C VAL A 151 -0.46 -6.29 -5.34
N GLU A 152 0.72 -5.68 -5.34
CA GLU A 152 2.01 -6.35 -5.43
C GLU A 152 2.48 -6.88 -4.07
N ALA A 153 2.34 -6.08 -3.02
CA ALA A 153 2.67 -6.48 -1.66
C ALA A 153 1.68 -5.95 -0.59
N VAL A 154 1.40 -6.80 0.38
CA VAL A 154 0.83 -6.43 1.67
C VAL A 154 1.97 -5.91 2.55
N VAL A 155 1.91 -4.66 2.96
CA VAL A 155 2.98 -3.99 3.70
C VAL A 155 2.60 -3.87 5.17
N THR A 156 3.45 -4.40 6.06
CA THR A 156 3.40 -4.10 7.49
C THR A 156 4.55 -3.16 7.85
N TRP A 157 5.12 -3.26 9.05
CA TRP A 157 6.18 -2.34 9.48
C TRP A 157 7.17 -3.00 10.43
N THR A 158 8.40 -2.50 10.41
CA THR A 158 9.45 -2.89 11.36
C THR A 158 9.22 -2.21 12.71
N TYR A 159 8.89 -0.92 12.69
CA TYR A 159 8.63 -0.12 13.89
C TYR A 159 7.40 0.76 13.70
N ASP A 160 6.47 0.70 14.66
CA ASP A 160 5.44 1.73 14.84
C ASP A 160 6.04 2.81 15.73
N LEU A 161 6.19 4.00 15.17
CA LEU A 161 6.73 5.16 15.88
C LEU A 161 5.72 6.30 16.03
N THR A 162 4.42 5.99 15.94
CA THR A 162 3.35 6.95 16.20
C THR A 162 3.25 7.29 17.69
N THR A 163 3.15 8.58 18.00
CA THR A 163 2.83 9.08 19.33
C THR A 163 1.30 9.14 19.48
N TRP A 164 0.72 8.22 20.24
CA TRP A 164 -0.72 8.27 20.57
C TRP A 164 -1.02 9.03 21.86
N THR A 165 -0.24 8.76 22.91
CA THR A 165 -0.40 9.40 24.23
C THR A 165 0.94 9.82 24.80
N ASN A 166 1.93 8.92 24.72
CA ASN A 166 3.29 9.19 25.18
C ASN A 166 4.28 8.98 24.02
N PRO A 167 5.36 9.76 23.97
CA PRO A 167 6.42 9.55 22.99
C PRO A 167 6.97 8.12 23.07
N VAL A 168 7.15 7.48 21.91
CA VAL A 168 7.80 6.17 21.82
C VAL A 168 9.32 6.30 21.80
N LEU A 169 10.02 5.28 22.32
CA LEU A 169 11.46 5.19 22.17
C LEU A 169 11.81 4.87 20.72
N VAL A 170 12.65 5.70 20.11
CA VAL A 170 13.11 5.46 18.74
C VAL A 170 14.35 4.57 18.77
N PRO A 171 14.29 3.37 18.17
CA PRO A 171 15.46 2.50 18.05
C PRO A 171 16.46 3.08 17.04
N ARG A 172 17.68 2.53 17.03
CA ARG A 172 18.61 2.80 15.93
C ARG A 172 18.10 2.10 14.67
N LEU A 173 17.61 2.89 13.72
CA LEU A 173 17.13 2.38 12.43
C LEU A 173 18.25 1.69 11.64
N LYS A 174 17.86 0.74 10.80
CA LYS A 174 18.71 -0.06 9.92
C LYS A 174 18.26 0.06 8.46
N PRO A 175 19.16 -0.21 7.50
CA PRO A 175 18.79 -0.40 6.10
C PRO A 175 17.55 -1.31 5.98
N GLY A 176 16.56 -0.88 5.21
CA GLY A 176 15.37 -1.68 4.94
C GLY A 176 14.20 -1.50 5.91
N ASP A 177 14.40 -0.81 7.03
CA ASP A 177 13.34 -0.60 8.02
C ASP A 177 12.14 0.14 7.41
N ILE A 178 10.95 -0.41 7.61
CA ILE A 178 9.68 0.24 7.29
C ILE A 178 9.13 0.84 8.58
N VAL A 179 8.96 2.16 8.61
CA VAL A 179 8.48 2.91 9.78
C VAL A 179 7.03 3.32 9.56
N LEU A 180 6.15 2.94 10.48
CA LEU A 180 4.75 3.35 10.52
C LEU A 180 4.60 4.62 11.37
N LEU A 181 3.90 5.60 10.79
CA LEU A 181 3.32 6.78 11.43
C LEU A 181 1.82 6.86 11.11
N HIS A 182 1.09 7.79 11.73
CA HIS A 182 -0.33 8.01 11.41
C HIS A 182 -0.60 9.50 11.28
N PHE A 183 -1.54 9.89 10.40
CA PHE A 183 -2.06 11.26 10.31
C PHE A 183 -2.93 11.60 11.53
N ASN A 184 -2.28 11.77 12.69
CA ASN A 184 -2.88 12.25 13.93
C ASN A 184 -2.30 13.63 14.31
N GLY A 185 -2.73 14.19 15.44
CA GLY A 185 -2.28 15.52 15.90
C GLY A 185 -0.78 15.64 16.24
N THR A 186 -0.03 14.54 16.21
CA THR A 186 1.42 14.50 16.51
C THR A 186 2.30 14.18 15.30
N VAL A 187 1.70 13.92 14.13
CA VAL A 187 2.41 13.44 12.93
C VAL A 187 3.57 14.34 12.52
N GLU A 188 3.48 15.66 12.68
CA GLU A 188 4.59 16.58 12.39
C GLU A 188 5.82 16.28 13.27
N GLN A 189 5.59 16.11 14.57
CA GLN A 189 6.64 15.83 15.54
C GLN A 189 7.23 14.44 15.32
N ASP A 190 6.38 13.46 15.03
CA ASP A 190 6.81 12.09 14.75
C ASP A 190 7.65 12.02 13.46
N LEU A 191 7.24 12.72 12.40
CA LEU A 191 8.01 12.84 11.18
C LEU A 191 9.40 13.43 11.44
N ARG A 192 9.48 14.56 12.15
CA ARG A 192 10.78 15.16 12.50
C ARG A 192 11.66 14.18 13.26
N ARG A 193 11.10 13.49 14.25
CA ARG A 193 11.80 12.51 15.09
C ARG A 193 12.34 11.34 14.26
N VAL A 194 11.55 10.78 13.34
CA VAL A 194 11.99 9.66 12.49
C VAL A 194 13.04 10.10 11.49
N LEU A 195 12.89 11.29 10.89
CA LEU A 195 13.88 11.84 9.96
C LEU A 195 15.23 12.08 10.65
N ASP A 196 15.23 12.60 11.87
CA ASP A 196 16.44 12.80 12.65
C ASP A 196 17.10 11.46 13.04
N ALA A 197 16.30 10.44 13.38
CA ALA A 197 16.79 9.10 13.67
C ALA A 197 17.40 8.40 12.44
N ALA A 198 16.76 8.54 11.28
CA ALA A 198 17.29 8.04 10.01
C ALA A 198 18.63 8.71 9.68
N ALA A 199 18.71 10.03 9.79
CA ALA A 199 19.96 10.77 9.57
C ALA A 199 21.07 10.35 10.53
N ALA A 200 20.76 10.18 11.82
CA ALA A 200 21.71 9.71 12.83
C ALA A 200 22.21 8.27 12.57
N ALA A 201 21.38 7.43 11.95
CA ALA A 201 21.76 6.09 11.51
C ALA A 201 22.53 6.07 10.17
N GLY A 202 22.67 7.21 9.49
CA GLY A 202 23.25 7.31 8.16
C GLY A 202 22.33 6.86 7.03
N LEU A 203 21.01 6.82 7.29
CA LEU A 203 19.99 6.38 6.35
C LEU A 203 19.27 7.57 5.71
N LYS A 204 18.73 7.35 4.50
CA LYS A 204 17.88 8.31 3.81
C LYS A 204 16.49 7.73 3.56
N PRO A 205 15.41 8.53 3.68
CA PRO A 205 14.10 8.13 3.19
C PRO A 205 14.12 7.80 1.68
N ALA A 206 13.49 6.70 1.29
CA ALA A 206 13.39 6.25 -0.10
C ALA A 206 11.95 5.82 -0.47
N PRO A 207 11.57 5.86 -1.76
CA PRO A 207 10.25 5.39 -2.19
C PRO A 207 10.14 3.87 -2.00
N LEU A 208 9.13 3.42 -1.25
CA LEU A 208 8.98 2.00 -0.92
C LEU A 208 8.67 1.14 -2.16
N ARG A 209 7.80 1.62 -3.06
CA ARG A 209 7.46 0.93 -4.31
C ARG A 209 8.70 0.57 -5.15
N ASP A 210 9.70 1.45 -5.19
CA ASP A 210 10.91 1.23 -6.00
C ASP A 210 11.81 0.12 -5.44
N HIS A 211 11.52 -0.36 -4.21
CA HIS A 211 12.32 -1.36 -3.51
C HIS A 211 11.52 -2.63 -3.18
N ILE A 212 10.29 -2.72 -3.65
CA ILE A 212 9.44 -3.92 -3.56
C ILE A 212 9.21 -4.43 -4.99
N GLY A 213 9.38 -5.73 -5.23
CA GLY A 213 9.02 -6.36 -6.52
C GLY A 213 10.14 -6.59 -7.54
N GLY A 214 11.39 -6.75 -7.08
CA GLY A 214 12.52 -7.23 -7.89
C GLY A 214 12.67 -8.75 -7.90
#